data_AF-A0A2W5KLD8-F1
#
_entry.id   AF-A0A2W5KLD8-F1
#
_cell.length_a   1.000
_cell.length_b   1.000
_cell.length_c   1.000
_cell.angle_alpha   90.00
_cell.angle_beta   90.00
_cell.angle_gamma   90.00
#
_symmetry.space_group_name_H-M   'P 1'
#
loop_
_entity.id
_entity.type
_entity.pdbx_description
1 polymer ?
#
loop_
_entity_poly.entity_id
_entity_poly.type
_entity_poly.pdbx_seq_one_letter_code
_entity_poly.pdbx_strand_id
1 'polypeptide(L)'
;MAATKASKKAPKDNPSIKNPDVYEALREQGASAEKAARISNAQAKYGAKGKNAPSSKGGRSPKYEEWRRDDLYAKAREIGIAGLSRASKSDLIEALRSQ
;
A
#
# COMPACT_ATOMS: atom_id res chain seq x y z
N MET A 1 -20.62 -34.05 -23.78
CA MET A 1 -19.69 -33.93 -22.63
C MET A 1 -20.37 -33.06 -21.59
N ALA A 2 -20.89 -33.67 -20.52
CA ALA A 2 -21.65 -33.00 -19.48
C ALA A 2 -20.68 -32.24 -18.54
N ALA A 3 -20.71 -30.91 -18.58
CA ALA A 3 -20.04 -30.08 -17.59
C ALA A 3 -20.75 -30.26 -16.25
N THR A 4 -20.11 -30.95 -15.32
CA THR A 4 -20.58 -31.14 -13.96
C THR A 4 -20.68 -29.78 -13.27
N LYS A 5 -21.91 -29.38 -12.97
CA LYS A 5 -22.26 -28.19 -12.19
C LYS A 5 -21.76 -28.38 -10.77
N ALA A 6 -20.46 -28.10 -10.54
CA ALA A 6 -19.85 -28.14 -9.22
C ALA A 6 -20.63 -27.20 -8.29
N SER A 7 -21.10 -27.79 -7.20
CA SER A 7 -21.94 -27.21 -6.15
C SER A 7 -21.67 -25.72 -5.90
N LYS A 8 -22.63 -24.87 -6.31
CA LYS A 8 -22.66 -23.44 -6.02
C LYS A 8 -22.97 -23.23 -4.53
N LYS A 9 -21.98 -23.47 -3.66
CA LYS A 9 -22.06 -23.11 -2.24
C LYS A 9 -21.98 -21.59 -2.19
N ALA A 10 -23.07 -20.95 -1.78
CA ALA A 10 -23.18 -19.51 -1.79
C ALA A 10 -22.05 -18.89 -0.94
N PRO A 11 -21.39 -17.81 -1.40
CA PRO A 11 -20.38 -17.11 -0.60
C PRO A 11 -20.97 -16.54 0.71
N LYS A 12 -22.30 -16.44 0.83
CA LYS A 12 -23.02 -16.09 2.06
C LYS A 12 -22.76 -17.04 3.23
N ASP A 13 -22.40 -18.30 2.96
CA ASP A 13 -22.07 -19.30 3.98
C ASP A 13 -20.58 -19.31 4.38
N ASN A 14 -19.74 -18.50 3.71
CA ASN A 14 -18.31 -18.40 4.01
C ASN A 14 -18.03 -17.15 4.85
N PRO A 15 -17.77 -17.28 6.17
CA PRO A 15 -17.48 -16.13 7.04
C PRO A 15 -16.21 -15.36 6.65
N SER A 16 -15.40 -15.94 5.74
CA SER A 16 -14.15 -15.37 5.26
C SER A 16 -14.31 -14.42 4.06
N ILE A 17 -15.49 -14.38 3.41
CA ILE A 17 -15.75 -13.50 2.26
C ILE A 17 -16.58 -12.30 2.72
N LYS A 18 -15.93 -11.14 2.78
CA LYS A 18 -16.53 -9.89 3.28
C LYS A 18 -17.42 -9.18 2.26
N ASN A 19 -17.22 -9.45 0.97
CA ASN A 19 -18.06 -8.92 -0.10
C ASN A 19 -18.47 -10.06 -1.07
N PRO A 20 -19.58 -10.76 -0.78
CA PRO A 20 -20.01 -11.92 -1.58
C PRO A 20 -20.42 -11.54 -3.01
N ASP A 21 -20.94 -10.34 -3.22
CA ASP A 21 -21.40 -9.85 -4.53
C ASP A 21 -20.23 -9.66 -5.51
N VAL A 22 -19.19 -8.95 -5.06
CA VAL A 22 -17.93 -8.79 -5.81
C VAL A 22 -17.24 -10.14 -6.05
N TYR A 23 -17.32 -11.06 -5.09
CA TYR A 23 -16.78 -12.40 -5.25
C TYR A 23 -17.48 -13.17 -6.38
N GLU A 24 -18.82 -13.19 -6.41
CA GLU A 24 -19.57 -13.86 -7.48
C GLU A 24 -19.32 -13.24 -8.84
N ALA A 25 -19.34 -11.90 -8.95
CA ALA A 25 -19.03 -11.21 -10.20
C ALA A 25 -17.64 -11.59 -10.75
N LEU A 26 -16.64 -11.69 -9.89
CA LEU A 26 -15.29 -12.12 -10.29
C LEU A 26 -15.24 -13.61 -10.70
N ARG A 27 -16.03 -14.47 -10.06
CA ARG A 27 -16.14 -15.89 -10.44
C ARG A 27 -16.80 -16.05 -11.81
N GLU A 28 -17.82 -15.25 -12.11
CA GLU A 28 -18.49 -15.25 -13.42
C GLU A 28 -17.59 -14.67 -14.53
N GLN A 29 -16.71 -13.72 -14.19
CA GLN A 29 -15.65 -13.24 -15.07
C GLN A 29 -14.48 -14.23 -15.27
N GLY A 30 -14.55 -15.43 -14.68
CA GLY A 30 -13.53 -16.47 -14.83
C GLY A 30 -12.35 -16.35 -13.86
N ALA A 31 -12.42 -15.50 -12.82
CA ALA A 31 -11.38 -15.44 -11.81
C ALA A 31 -11.39 -16.69 -10.91
N SER A 32 -10.19 -17.13 -10.53
CA SER A 32 -10.00 -18.19 -9.52
C SER A 32 -10.60 -17.78 -8.17
N ALA A 33 -11.10 -18.75 -7.40
CA ALA A 33 -11.75 -18.52 -6.11
C ALA A 33 -10.87 -17.70 -5.14
N GLU A 34 -9.57 -17.99 -5.09
CA GLU A 34 -8.63 -17.27 -4.23
C GLU A 34 -8.43 -15.80 -4.65
N LYS A 35 -8.35 -15.54 -5.95
CA LYS A 35 -8.22 -14.19 -6.51
C LYS A 35 -9.50 -13.37 -6.24
N ALA A 36 -10.65 -13.98 -6.45
CA ALA A 36 -11.95 -13.38 -6.15
C ALA A 36 -12.10 -13.05 -4.66
N ALA A 37 -11.68 -13.96 -3.77
CA ALA A 37 -11.72 -13.75 -2.32
C ALA A 37 -10.80 -12.61 -1.85
N ARG A 38 -9.57 -12.51 -2.39
CA ARG A 38 -8.67 -11.39 -2.07
C ARG A 38 -9.23 -10.05 -2.49
N ILE A 39 -9.74 -9.94 -3.72
CA ILE A 39 -10.24 -8.67 -4.26
C ILE A 39 -11.51 -8.24 -3.54
N SER A 40 -12.46 -9.16 -3.32
CA SER A 40 -13.68 -8.87 -2.55
C SER A 40 -13.37 -8.43 -1.12
N ASN A 41 -12.45 -9.11 -0.43
CA ASN A 41 -12.03 -8.73 0.91
C ASN A 41 -11.26 -7.42 0.96
N ALA A 42 -10.41 -7.15 -0.04
CA ALA A 42 -9.71 -5.88 -0.17
C ALA A 42 -10.69 -4.73 -0.43
N GLN A 43 -11.65 -4.89 -1.34
CA GLN A 43 -12.70 -3.90 -1.57
C GLN A 43 -13.58 -3.69 -0.34
N ALA A 44 -13.92 -4.74 0.42
CA ALA A 44 -14.65 -4.60 1.68
C ALA A 44 -13.83 -3.88 2.76
N LYS A 45 -12.52 -4.17 2.85
CA LYS A 45 -11.61 -3.58 3.85
C LYS A 45 -11.23 -2.13 3.51
N TYR A 46 -11.15 -1.79 2.24
CA TYR A 46 -10.64 -0.50 1.75
C TYR A 46 -11.68 0.28 0.92
N GLY A 47 -12.96 -0.09 0.99
CA GLY A 47 -14.04 0.44 0.14
C GLY A 47 -14.11 1.96 0.06
N ALA A 48 -14.71 2.45 -1.03
CA ALA A 48 -14.99 3.86 -1.38
C ALA A 48 -14.44 4.91 -0.39
N LYS A 49 -13.13 5.17 -0.46
CA LYS A 49 -12.37 6.10 0.41
C LYS A 49 -12.36 5.73 1.90
N GLY A 50 -11.19 5.37 2.41
CA GLY A 50 -10.94 5.49 3.83
C GLY A 50 -9.47 5.42 4.18
N LYS A 51 -8.92 6.55 4.67
CA LYS A 51 -7.77 6.84 5.58
C LYS A 51 -6.53 5.91 5.70
N ASN A 52 -6.59 4.68 5.25
CA ASN A 52 -5.57 3.64 5.30
C ASN A 52 -5.35 2.99 3.92
N ALA A 53 -5.68 3.70 2.83
CA ALA A 53 -5.18 3.30 1.52
C ALA A 53 -3.63 3.34 1.57
N PRO A 54 -2.93 2.26 1.21
CA PRO A 54 -1.46 2.24 1.24
C PRO A 54 -0.86 3.38 0.39
N SER A 55 -1.54 3.78 -0.68
CA SER A 55 -1.15 4.91 -1.54
C SER A 55 -1.33 6.31 -0.93
N SER A 56 -2.15 6.48 0.12
CA SER A 56 -2.36 7.81 0.73
C SER A 56 -1.51 8.06 1.98
N LYS A 57 -0.92 7.01 2.58
CA LYS A 57 -0.23 7.11 3.87
C LYS A 57 1.29 7.35 3.74
N GLY A 58 1.86 7.27 2.54
CA GLY A 58 3.31 7.28 2.31
C GLY A 58 3.82 8.32 1.32
N GLY A 59 3.41 9.59 1.43
CA GLY A 59 3.84 10.61 0.44
C GLY A 59 3.83 12.07 0.90
N ARG A 60 3.73 12.33 2.21
CA ARG A 60 3.73 13.71 2.74
C ARG A 60 4.83 13.92 3.78
N SER A 61 6.01 13.37 3.53
CA SER A 61 7.18 13.92 4.22
C SER A 61 7.37 15.35 3.71
N PRO A 62 7.41 16.37 4.58
CA PRO A 62 7.75 17.71 4.16
C PRO A 62 9.06 17.68 3.40
N LYS A 63 9.18 18.52 2.36
CA LYS A 63 10.39 18.53 1.52
C LYS A 63 11.59 18.81 2.42
N TYR A 64 12.75 18.22 2.11
CA TYR A 64 13.98 18.51 2.86
C TYR A 64 14.34 20.01 2.91
N GLU A 65 13.86 20.79 1.94
CA GLU A 65 13.95 22.26 1.94
C GLU A 65 13.29 22.92 3.17
N GLU A 66 12.25 22.29 3.72
CA GLU A 66 11.47 22.79 4.87
C GLU A 66 12.06 22.36 6.22
N TRP A 67 12.97 21.37 6.22
CA TRP A 67 13.60 20.86 7.45
C TRP A 67 14.66 21.84 7.96
N ARG A 68 15.01 21.81 9.25
CA ARG A 68 16.17 22.56 9.74
C ARG A 68 17.46 21.83 9.37
N ARG A 69 18.57 22.57 9.34
CA ARG A 69 19.90 22.01 9.09
C ARG A 69 20.25 20.87 10.06
N ASP A 70 19.92 21.04 11.33
CA ASP A 70 20.15 20.02 12.36
C ASP A 70 19.39 18.73 12.08
N ASP A 71 18.11 18.81 11.70
CA ASP A 71 17.29 17.64 11.35
C ASP A 71 17.85 16.90 10.13
N LEU A 72 18.29 17.65 9.11
CA LEU A 72 18.93 17.09 7.92
C LEU A 72 20.27 16.42 8.26
N TYR A 73 21.06 17.04 9.13
CA TYR A 73 22.33 16.48 9.59
C TYR A 73 22.11 15.20 10.41
N ALA A 74 21.15 15.19 11.33
CA ALA A 74 20.77 14.02 12.10
C ALA A 74 20.29 12.88 11.18
N LYS A 75 19.45 13.20 10.18
CA LYS A 75 18.99 12.22 9.21
C LYS A 75 20.13 11.66 8.36
N ALA A 76 21.05 12.51 7.93
CA ALA A 76 22.22 12.10 7.16
C ALA A 76 23.14 11.18 7.96
N ARG A 77 23.32 11.44 9.27
CA ARG A 77 24.05 10.55 10.18
C ARG A 77 23.33 9.22 10.42
N GLU A 78 22.01 9.24 10.54
CA GLU A 78 21.20 8.03 10.74
C GLU A 78 21.39 7.02 9.60
N ILE A 79 21.47 7.52 8.36
CA ILE A 79 21.67 6.68 7.17
C ILE A 79 23.15 6.48 6.81
N GLY A 80 24.09 7.02 7.60
CA GLY A 80 25.52 6.77 7.46
C GLY A 80 26.30 7.69 6.52
N ILE A 81 25.78 8.86 6.15
CA ILE A 81 26.54 9.85 5.37
C ILE A 81 27.53 10.58 6.30
N ALA A 82 28.82 10.30 6.14
CA ALA A 82 29.91 10.93 6.88
C ALA A 82 30.39 12.24 6.23
N GLY A 83 31.21 13.02 6.96
CA GLY A 83 31.88 14.21 6.40
C GLY A 83 31.04 15.49 6.33
N LEU A 84 29.80 15.47 6.85
CA LEU A 84 28.85 16.59 6.71
C LEU A 84 28.88 17.61 7.86
N SER A 85 29.82 17.51 8.81
CA SER A 85 29.88 18.38 10.00
C SER A 85 30.10 19.86 9.66
N ARG A 86 30.65 20.18 8.49
CA ARG A 86 30.77 21.55 7.97
C ARG A 86 29.84 21.85 6.79
N ALA A 87 29.03 20.87 6.36
CA ALA A 87 28.18 20.98 5.17
C ALA A 87 27.02 21.96 5.39
N SER A 88 26.71 22.79 4.39
CA SER A 88 25.60 23.73 4.47
C SER A 88 24.25 22.98 4.42
N LYS A 89 23.15 23.70 4.70
CA LYS A 89 21.81 23.11 4.59
C LYS A 89 21.56 22.53 3.19
N SER A 90 22.02 23.22 2.14
CA SER A 90 21.87 22.79 0.76
C SER A 90 22.64 21.50 0.48
N ASP A 91 23.91 21.43 0.91
CA ASP A 91 24.73 20.23 0.77
C ASP A 91 24.11 19.01 1.48
N LEU A 92 23.52 19.21 2.67
CA LEU A 92 22.82 18.15 3.39
C LEU A 92 21.59 17.65 2.62
N ILE A 93 20.83 18.56 2.01
CA ILE A 93 19.66 18.20 1.19
C ILE A 93 20.10 17.42 -0.05
N GLU A 94 21.15 17.86 -0.73
CA GLU A 94 21.69 17.17 -1.91
C GLU A 94 22.20 15.78 -1.54
N ALA A 95 22.97 15.66 -0.47
CA ALA A 95 23.45 14.38 0.04
C ALA A 95 22.29 13.43 0.36
N LEU A 96 21.24 13.91 1.04
CA LEU A 96 20.04 13.13 1.36
C LEU A 96 19.19 12.76 0.15
N ARG A 97 19.25 13.53 -0.94
CA ARG A 97 18.55 13.23 -2.21
C ARG A 97 19.31 12.27 -3.10
N SER A 98 20.64 12.19 -2.94
CA SER A 98 21.51 11.33 -3.73
C SER A 98 21.70 9.93 -3.13
N GLN A 99 21.04 9.62 -2.00
CA GLN A 99 20.94 8.27 -1.43
C GLN A 99 19.76 7.52 -2.00
#